data_AF-A0AA40KEX2-F1
#
_entry.id   AF-A0AA40KEX2-F1
#
_cell.length_a   1.000
_cell.length_b   1.000
_cell.length_c   1.000
_cell.angle_alpha   90.00
_cell.angle_beta   90.00
_cell.angle_gamma   90.00
#
_symmetry.space_group_name_H-M   'P 1'
#
loop_
_entity.id
_entity.type
_entity.pdbx_description
1 polymer ?
#
loop_
_entity_poly.entity_id
_entity_poly.type
_entity_poly.pdbx_seq_one_letter_code
_entity_poly.pdbx_strand_id
1 'polypeptide(L)'
;MNVKINEDNVSEKLHKANSIEGFYANTGILVTGATGFVGKGILEKLMRLCPNIAAIFILIRPKKNQTMKQRFKKLIDDPVSSGNKSNLLFLLTNIALVVPLPISIKIPETLI
;
A
#
# COMPACT_ATOMS: atom_id res chain seq x y z
N MET A 1 -30.75 3.66 31.62
CA MET A 1 -29.35 4.12 31.59
C MET A 1 -29.22 5.06 30.39
N ASN A 2 -29.39 6.37 30.61
CA ASN A 2 -29.40 7.35 29.53
C ASN A 2 -27.96 7.76 29.23
N VAL A 3 -27.43 7.27 28.11
CA VAL A 3 -26.17 7.75 27.54
C VAL A 3 -26.42 9.19 27.09
N LYS A 4 -25.93 10.17 27.85
CA LYS A 4 -25.76 11.53 27.34
C LYS A 4 -24.70 11.44 26.25
N ILE A 5 -25.14 11.44 25.00
CA ILE A 5 -24.24 11.49 23.85
C ILE A 5 -23.71 12.91 23.81
N ASN A 6 -22.47 13.09 24.25
CA ASN A 6 -21.82 14.40 24.28
C ASN A 6 -21.39 14.75 22.85
N GLU A 7 -21.96 15.80 22.26
CA GLU A 7 -21.72 16.20 20.85
C GLU A 7 -20.23 16.43 20.55
N ASP A 8 -19.46 16.82 21.56
CA ASP A 8 -18.00 17.01 21.51
C ASP A 8 -17.24 15.72 21.15
N ASN A 9 -17.72 14.56 21.63
CA ASN A 9 -17.09 13.26 21.36
C ASN A 9 -17.45 12.71 19.97
N VAL A 10 -18.60 13.16 19.43
CA VAL A 10 -19.08 12.76 18.10
C VAL A 10 -18.29 13.51 17.03
N SER A 11 -18.09 14.81 17.20
CA SER A 11 -17.31 15.66 16.29
C SER A 11 -15.85 15.21 16.17
N GLU A 12 -15.22 14.84 17.29
CA GLU A 12 -13.83 14.38 17.31
C GLU A 12 -13.64 13.00 16.63
N LYS A 13 -14.60 12.08 16.83
CA LYS A 13 -14.62 10.78 16.11
C LYS A 13 -14.84 10.97 14.61
N LEU A 14 -15.74 11.87 14.21
CA LEU A 14 -15.98 12.22 12.81
C LEU A 14 -14.74 12.85 12.16
N HIS A 15 -14.10 13.79 12.85
CA HIS A 15 -12.88 14.44 12.35
C HIS A 15 -11.74 13.43 12.16
N LYS A 16 -11.59 12.48 13.09
CA LYS A 16 -10.60 11.42 12.98
C LYS A 16 -10.92 10.43 11.85
N ALA A 17 -12.19 10.07 11.64
CA ALA A 17 -12.62 9.25 10.51
C ALA A 17 -12.43 9.94 9.15
N ASN A 18 -12.56 11.27 9.10
CA ASN A 18 -12.35 12.09 7.90
C ASN A 18 -10.87 12.43 7.65
N SER A 19 -9.97 12.08 8.57
CA SER A 19 -8.53 12.22 8.36
C SER A 19 -8.00 11.14 7.41
N ILE A 20 -6.92 11.44 6.68
CA ILE A 20 -6.25 10.45 5.82
C ILE A 20 -5.83 9.21 6.63
N GLU A 21 -5.36 9.39 7.86
CA GLU A 21 -4.95 8.28 8.72
C GLU A 21 -6.13 7.39 9.11
N GLY A 22 -7.28 8.00 9.44
CA GLY A 22 -8.51 7.29 9.77
C GLY A 22 -9.12 6.58 8.57
N PHE A 23 -9.04 7.20 7.39
CA PHE A 23 -9.52 6.61 6.14
C PHE A 23 -8.77 5.32 5.77
N TYR A 24 -7.45 5.31 5.94
CA TYR A 24 -6.62 4.14 5.65
C TYR A 24 -6.46 3.16 6.83
N ALA A 25 -6.98 3.49 8.01
CA ALA A 25 -6.90 2.62 9.18
C ALA A 25 -7.60 1.29 8.95
N ASN A 26 -6.91 0.19 9.26
CA ASN A 26 -7.33 -1.19 9.09
C ASN A 26 -7.73 -1.57 7.66
N THR A 27 -7.31 -0.79 6.66
CA THR A 27 -7.59 -1.08 5.24
C THR A 27 -6.48 -1.89 4.58
N GLY A 28 -6.85 -2.64 3.54
CA GLY A 28 -5.91 -3.27 2.62
C GLY A 28 -5.74 -2.41 1.36
N ILE A 29 -4.51 -1.99 1.04
CA ILE A 29 -4.24 -1.08 -0.09
C ILE A 29 -3.52 -1.83 -1.20
N LEU A 30 -4.05 -1.86 -2.42
CA LEU A 30 -3.35 -2.39 -3.60
C LEU A 30 -2.63 -1.27 -4.35
N VAL A 31 -1.30 -1.35 -4.44
CA VAL A 31 -0.46 -0.40 -5.17
C VAL A 31 0.03 -1.04 -6.46
N THR A 32 -0.35 -0.44 -7.59
CA THR A 32 0.21 -0.77 -8.91
C THR A 32 1.36 0.19 -9.24
N GLY A 33 2.35 -0.26 -10.00
CA GLY A 33 3.47 0.61 -10.39
C GLY A 33 4.42 0.99 -9.24
N ALA A 34 4.38 0.29 -8.10
CA ALA A 34 5.22 0.59 -6.93
C ALA A 34 6.73 0.62 -7.22
N THR A 35 7.20 -0.08 -8.25
CA THR A 35 8.62 -0.06 -8.66
C THR A 35 9.05 1.24 -9.35
N GLY A 36 8.10 2.10 -9.75
CA GLY A 36 8.37 3.41 -10.36
C GLY A 36 8.65 4.49 -9.31
N PHE A 37 9.09 5.67 -9.75
CA PHE A 37 9.44 6.78 -8.86
C PHE A 37 8.26 7.24 -8.00
N VAL A 38 7.11 7.51 -8.63
CA VAL A 38 5.88 7.94 -7.93
C VAL A 38 5.38 6.87 -6.96
N GLY A 39 5.38 5.61 -7.38
CA GLY A 39 4.92 4.49 -6.56
C GLY A 39 5.72 4.33 -5.26
N LYS A 40 7.03 4.57 -5.31
CA LYS A 40 7.89 4.59 -4.11
C LYS A 40 7.52 5.73 -3.16
N GLY A 41 7.33 6.94 -3.69
CA GLY A 41 6.94 8.09 -2.88
C GLY A 41 5.58 7.90 -2.20
N ILE A 42 4.60 7.32 -2.91
CA ILE A 42 3.29 6.98 -2.33
C ILE A 42 3.45 5.96 -1.20
N LEU A 43 4.24 4.91 -1.42
CA LEU A 43 4.48 3.89 -0.39
C LEU A 43 5.15 4.49 0.85
N GLU A 44 6.19 5.30 0.66
CA GLU A 44 6.87 6.03 1.75
C GLU A 44 5.89 6.93 2.51
N LYS A 45 4.99 7.62 1.80
CA LYS A 45 4.04 8.56 2.39
C LYS A 45 2.93 7.84 3.17
N LEU A 46 2.39 6.76 2.62
CA LEU A 46 1.40 5.92 3.31
C LEU A 46 1.98 5.30 4.57
N MET A 47 3.19 4.75 4.50
CA MET A 47 3.83 4.14 5.67
C MET A 47 4.21 5.17 6.74
N ARG A 48 4.51 6.41 6.37
CA ARG A 48 4.81 7.49 7.34
C ARG A 48 3.57 8.12 7.96
N LEU A 49 2.50 8.29 7.19
CA LEU A 49 1.29 8.96 7.67
C LEU A 49 0.26 8.01 8.26
N CYS A 50 0.19 6.77 7.78
CA CYS A 50 -0.90 5.85 8.12
C CYS A 50 -0.31 4.61 8.83
N PRO A 51 0.04 4.71 10.12
CA PRO A 51 0.65 3.60 10.86
C PRO A 51 -0.29 2.41 11.05
N ASN A 52 -1.60 2.63 10.94
CA ASN A 52 -2.64 1.63 11.19
C ASN A 52 -3.15 0.93 9.93
N ILE A 53 -2.39 0.91 8.83
CA ILE A 53 -2.79 0.15 7.63
C ILE A 53 -2.72 -1.36 7.94
N ALA A 54 -3.73 -2.14 7.54
CA ALA A 54 -3.74 -3.58 7.80
C ALA A 54 -2.77 -4.32 6.86
N ALA A 55 -2.78 -3.99 5.57
CA ALA A 55 -1.90 -4.60 4.58
C ALA A 55 -1.70 -3.68 3.37
N ILE A 56 -0.53 -3.76 2.74
CA ILE A 56 -0.30 -3.15 1.43
C ILE A 56 0.07 -4.26 0.46
N PHE A 57 -0.63 -4.36 -0.66
CA PHE A 57 -0.37 -5.32 -1.72
C PHE A 57 0.35 -4.61 -2.85
N ILE A 58 1.41 -5.21 -3.38
CA ILE A 58 2.21 -4.59 -4.44
C ILE A 58 2.19 -5.48 -5.68
N LEU A 59 1.71 -4.94 -6.80
CA LEU A 59 1.74 -5.62 -8.08
C LEU A 59 3.09 -5.39 -8.77
N ILE A 60 3.88 -6.45 -8.92
CA ILE A 60 5.18 -6.41 -9.61
C ILE A 60 5.09 -7.24 -10.88
N ARG A 61 5.25 -6.57 -12.03
CA ARG A 61 5.34 -7.26 -13.33
C ARG A 61 6.73 -7.90 -13.48
N PRO A 62 6.82 -9.20 -13.84
CA PRO A 62 8.09 -9.81 -14.22
C PRO A 62 8.68 -9.14 -15.46
N LYS A 63 10.01 -9.12 -15.57
CA LYS A 63 10.75 -8.63 -16.76
C LYS A 63 11.64 -9.77 -17.26
N LYS A 64 11.85 -9.89 -18.58
CA LYS A 64 12.62 -10.99 -19.21
C LYS A 64 13.95 -11.33 -18.50
N ASN A 65 14.60 -10.35 -17.86
CA ASN A 65 15.92 -10.52 -17.23
C ASN A 65 15.92 -10.30 -15.71
N GLN A 66 14.75 -10.19 -15.05
CA GLN A 66 14.66 -9.97 -13.61
C GLN A 66 13.47 -10.71 -13.02
N THR A 67 13.75 -11.55 -12.01
CA THR A 67 12.71 -12.23 -11.24
C THR A 67 11.92 -11.23 -10.40
N MET A 68 10.68 -11.60 -10.03
CA MET A 68 9.85 -10.78 -9.16
C MET A 68 10.52 -10.50 -7.81
N LYS A 69 11.21 -11.50 -7.23
CA LYS A 69 11.98 -11.35 -5.99
C LYS A 69 13.13 -10.34 -6.13
N GLN A 70 13.86 -10.36 -7.24
CA GLN A 70 14.91 -9.37 -7.51
C GLN A 70 14.35 -7.96 -7.66
N ARG A 71 13.19 -7.81 -8.30
CA ARG A 71 12.52 -6.50 -8.42
C ARG A 71 11.97 -5.99 -7.08
N PHE A 72 11.45 -6.88 -6.26
CA PHE A 72 11.00 -6.55 -4.91
C PHE A 72 12.18 -6.15 -4.02
N LYS A 73 13.29 -6.91 -4.07
CA LYS A 73 14.53 -6.56 -3.37
C LYS A 73 15.05 -5.18 -3.81
N LYS A 74 15.07 -4.89 -5.11
CA LYS A 74 15.42 -3.55 -5.62
C LYS A 74 14.47 -2.45 -5.18
N LEU A 75 13.19 -2.74 -4.98
CA LEU A 75 12.23 -1.76 -4.48
C LEU A 75 12.53 -1.40 -3.03
N ILE A 76 12.86 -2.40 -2.21
CA ILE A 76 13.24 -2.25 -0.81
C ILE A 76 14.60 -1.57 -0.63
N ASP A 77 15.59 -2.02 -1.39
CA ASP A 77 16.98 -1.58 -1.28
C ASP A 77 17.21 -0.19 -1.93
N ASP A 78 16.17 0.41 -2.51
CA ASP A 78 16.27 1.68 -3.21
C ASP A 78 16.53 2.85 -2.22
N PRO A 79 17.46 3.77 -2.52
CA PRO A 79 17.77 4.91 -1.67
C PRO A 79 16.58 5.83 -1.41
N VAL A 80 15.60 5.89 -2.32
CA VAL A 80 14.35 6.65 -2.10
C VAL A 80 13.52 6.04 -0.96
N SER A 81 13.66 4.73 -0.71
CA SER A 81 13.04 4.03 0.42
C SER A 81 13.92 4.01 1.70
N SER A 82 15.18 4.47 1.63
CA SER A 82 16.17 4.33 2.71
C SER A 82 15.94 5.21 3.94
N GLY A 83 14.95 6.11 3.91
CA GLY A 83 14.64 6.97 5.06
C GLY A 83 14.02 6.25 6.27
N ASN A 84 13.61 4.98 6.17
CA ASN A 84 13.01 4.22 7.29
C ASN A 84 13.29 2.71 7.18
N LYS A 85 14.37 2.23 7.82
CA LYS A 85 14.69 0.78 7.89
C LYS A 85 13.64 -0.05 8.64
N SER A 86 12.83 0.55 9.50
CA SER A 86 11.73 -0.09 10.24
C SER A 86 10.56 -0.52 9.34
N ASN A 87 10.35 0.17 8.21
CA ASN A 87 9.30 -0.14 7.24
C ASN A 87 9.60 -1.44 6.46
N LEU A 88 10.86 -1.86 6.40
CA LEU A 88 11.25 -3.14 5.79
C LEU A 88 10.68 -4.33 6.57
N LEU A 89 10.68 -4.27 7.90
CA LEU A 89 10.10 -5.35 8.70
C LEU A 89 8.59 -5.44 8.47
N PHE A 90 7.90 -4.30 8.37
CA PHE A 90 6.46 -4.23 8.05
C PHE A 90 6.14 -4.75 6.64
N LEU A 91 6.98 -4.44 5.65
CA LEU A 91 6.90 -5.01 4.30
C LEU A 91 7.12 -6.52 4.33
N LEU A 92 8.06 -7.03 5.12
CA LEU A 92 8.33 -8.47 5.17
C LEU A 92 7.27 -9.25 5.96
N THR A 93 6.63 -8.64 6.97
CA THR A 93 5.62 -9.30 7.81
C THR A 93 4.20 -9.18 7.26
N ASN A 94 3.86 -8.07 6.58
CA ASN A 94 2.47 -7.77 6.17
C ASN A 94 2.28 -7.53 4.67
N ILE A 95 3.32 -7.68 3.84
CA ILE A 95 3.25 -7.37 2.40
C ILE A 95 3.96 -8.44 1.57
N ALA A 96 3.18 -9.26 0.85
CA ALA A 96 3.49 -9.67 -0.53
C ALA A 96 2.54 -10.77 -1.01
N LEU A 97 1.34 -10.41 -1.47
CA LEU A 97 0.76 -11.15 -2.59
C LEU A 97 1.34 -10.56 -3.87
N VAL A 98 2.49 -11.09 -4.29
CA VAL A 98 2.99 -10.84 -5.64
C VAL A 98 2.08 -11.63 -6.58
N VAL A 99 1.05 -10.98 -7.11
CA VAL A 99 0.21 -11.61 -8.14
C VAL A 99 1.02 -11.65 -9.43
N PRO A 100 1.40 -12.84 -9.94
CA PRO A 100 1.98 -12.94 -11.26
C PRO A 100 0.87 -12.57 -12.25
N LEU A 101 0.89 -11.35 -12.78
CA LEU A 101 0.04 -11.04 -13.93
C LEU A 101 0.60 -11.84 -15.11
N PRO A 102 -0.18 -12.77 -15.73
CA PRO A 102 0.26 -13.41 -16.96
C PRO A 102 0.59 -12.31 -17.97
N ILE A 103 1.72 -12.46 -18.64
CA ILE A 103 2.25 -11.48 -19.61
C ILE A 103 1.28 -11.24 -20.79
N SER A 104 0.27 -12.11 -20.96
CA SER A 104 -0.88 -11.93 -21.85
C SER A 104 -2.18 -11.84 -21.05
N ILE A 105 -2.67 -10.63 -20.81
CA ILE A 105 -4.13 -10.41 -20.89
C ILE A 105 -4.40 -10.30 -22.38
N LYS A 106 -4.77 -11.43 -22.99
CA LYS A 106 -5.32 -11.41 -24.35
C LYS A 106 -6.72 -10.83 -24.18
N ILE A 107 -6.86 -9.54 -24.47
CA ILE A 107 -8.19 -8.92 -24.59
C ILE A 107 -8.86 -9.71 -25.72
N PRO A 108 -10.00 -10.40 -25.48
CA PRO A 108 -10.64 -11.13 -26.56
C PRO A 108 -11.03 -10.13 -27.64
N GLU A 109 -10.58 -10.35 -28.88
CA GLU A 109 -10.91 -9.54 -30.07
C GLU A 109 -12.41 -9.63 -30.45
N THR A 110 -13.26 -10.17 -29.59
CA THR A 110 -14.72 -10.26 -29.77
C THR A 110 -15.48 -9.09 -29.14
N LEU A 111 -14.81 -7.97 -28.86
CA LEU A 111 -15.45 -6.72 -28.45
C LEU A 111 -14.88 -5.53 -29.24
N ILE A 112 -14.96 -5.62 -30.57
CA ILE A 112 -14.99 -4.49 -31.51
C ILE A 112 -16.12 -4.77 -32.49
#